data_AF-A0A1H4G678-F1
#
_entry.id   AF-A0A1H4G678-F1
#
_cell.length_a   1.000
_cell.length_b   1.000
_cell.length_c   1.000
_cell.angle_alpha   90.00
_cell.angle_beta   90.00
_cell.angle_gamma   90.00
#
_symmetry.space_group_name_H-M   'P 1'
#
loop_
_entity.id
_entity.type
_entity.pdbx_description
1 polymer ?
#
loop_
_entity_poly.entity_id
_entity_poly.type
_entity_poly.pdbx_seq_one_letter_code
_entity_poly.pdbx_strand_id
1 'polypeptide(L)'
;MIEFSFRMVSEETRGTPLGQPLIEWADQVEALSEGRLRISVFFAGELVSAVETSDAVAAGVAEIGLHTVEFWKAPELEVFELPFIAAPGAEASTALWSLFRDGVAQTFYADMVTPLAANLGPANQLALRGVGAAPEEFAGKTVAGAPIKFFQSLGAGVATLPAVELASALNMGTVGAVAAPVWLIAAGALIQTADTVALFPGGFGLRTPAQIMTINTAALETLPPDLRQILRDTTGDTFSATLGAASAEAHNRGVQSVRISESVSTDADVIDLPGSVVEAWRAAAASFTADQLAALGSEAAMIYNGMVERLGAPEVAGPVDSADPDPAPGPGDSDGPLLPDGGAGGDGSAGPGDEAAPPTPGAVTGAITTPSEAGDRLAGGSGDDVIDALAGDDVVKSGAGDDAIDLGAGDDIALSGSGADTVLGGDGNDTVKSGAGNDSIDGGAGADVILSGDGNDTILGGDGNDTIKPGRGDDVMDGGAGDDILVAFRGDEMLIGGAGNDTLLGNLDDDTLIGGAGDDRLQGGPGRDVFVFDTAEWGHDRIVLDFLTQSDVLDFRGSGLTRVDLTITDAPGGNVLIEAGDSSILVNSQRFGALDAAAFDGDVLLFG
;
A
#
# COMPACT_ATOMS: atom_id res chain seq x y z
N MET A 1 36.18 10.21 -2.99
CA MET A 1 35.36 11.38 -3.38
C MET A 1 33.93 10.89 -3.36
N ILE A 2 32.97 11.73 -2.98
CA ILE A 2 31.56 11.36 -3.06
C ILE A 2 31.21 11.27 -4.55
N GLU A 3 30.83 10.07 -5.00
CA GLU A 3 30.38 9.77 -6.36
C GLU A 3 28.85 9.76 -6.40
N PHE A 4 28.22 9.23 -5.34
CA PHE A 4 26.78 9.12 -5.16
C PHE A 4 26.38 9.70 -3.80
N SER A 5 25.26 10.41 -3.75
CA SER A 5 24.72 11.03 -2.53
C SER A 5 23.22 10.79 -2.48
N PHE A 6 22.80 9.83 -1.67
CA PHE A 6 21.39 9.47 -1.51
C PHE A 6 20.79 10.15 -0.28
N ARG A 7 19.51 10.47 -0.38
CA ARG A 7 18.62 10.94 0.68
C ARG A 7 17.88 9.74 1.22
N MET A 8 17.92 9.54 2.53
CA MET A 8 17.06 8.59 3.22
C MET A 8 16.01 9.37 4.00
N VAL A 9 14.73 9.07 3.80
CA VAL A 9 13.63 9.62 4.60
C VAL A 9 13.16 8.60 5.65
N SER A 10 12.74 9.06 6.82
CA SER A 10 12.14 8.19 7.82
C SER A 10 11.07 8.90 8.61
N GLU A 11 9.96 8.20 8.85
CA GLU A 11 8.90 8.61 9.78
C GLU A 11 9.33 8.65 11.25
N GLU A 12 10.48 8.06 11.59
CA GLU A 12 11.09 8.15 12.92
C GLU A 12 11.53 9.58 13.23
N THR A 13 11.83 9.84 14.50
CA THR A 13 12.38 11.14 14.93
C THR A 13 13.81 11.01 15.43
N ARG A 14 14.63 12.06 15.20
CA ARG A 14 16.04 12.07 15.55
C ARG A 14 16.23 11.84 17.06
N GLY A 15 16.91 10.75 17.41
CA GLY A 15 17.13 10.36 18.82
C GLY A 15 16.08 9.41 19.41
N THR A 16 15.12 8.90 18.62
CA THR A 16 14.43 7.65 19.01
C THR A 16 15.41 6.48 18.96
N PRO A 17 15.11 5.37 19.64
CA PRO A 17 15.91 4.15 19.54
C PRO A 17 16.01 3.58 18.12
N LEU A 18 15.06 3.87 17.24
CA LEU A 18 15.10 3.47 15.83
C LEU A 18 15.85 4.48 14.94
N GLY A 19 15.82 5.77 15.26
CA GLY A 19 16.56 6.77 14.49
C GLY A 19 18.09 6.63 14.57
N GLN A 20 18.63 6.17 15.69
CA GLN A 20 20.09 6.03 15.88
C GLN A 20 20.71 4.91 15.00
N PRO A 21 20.17 3.66 14.95
CA PRO A 21 20.63 2.63 14.02
C PRO A 21 20.66 3.04 12.54
N LEU A 22 19.72 3.88 12.09
CA LEU A 22 19.70 4.35 10.69
C LEU A 22 20.89 5.27 10.38
N ILE A 23 21.29 6.11 11.33
CA ILE A 23 22.48 6.96 11.21
C ILE A 23 23.75 6.09 11.21
N GLU A 24 23.84 5.12 12.13
CA GLU A 24 24.99 4.23 12.24
C GLU A 24 25.17 3.34 11.00
N TRP A 25 24.06 2.88 10.40
CA TRP A 25 24.06 2.18 9.12
C TRP A 25 24.49 3.08 7.95
N ALA A 26 24.00 4.32 7.87
CA ALA A 26 24.41 5.27 6.84
C ALA A 26 25.93 5.58 6.92
N ASP A 27 26.46 5.78 8.14
CA ASP A 27 27.89 5.93 8.40
C ASP A 27 28.69 4.66 8.01
N GLN A 28 28.13 3.47 8.25
CA GLN A 28 28.73 2.19 7.85
C GLN A 28 28.80 2.03 6.32
N VAL A 29 27.75 2.43 5.58
CA VAL A 29 27.75 2.42 4.10
C VAL A 29 28.76 3.42 3.54
N GLU A 30 28.88 4.62 4.11
CA GLU A 30 29.91 5.58 3.68
C GLU A 30 31.32 5.05 3.97
N ALA A 31 31.54 4.41 5.12
CA ALA A 31 32.83 3.82 5.47
C ALA A 31 33.22 2.65 4.54
N LEU A 32 32.29 1.72 4.27
CA LEU A 32 32.53 0.55 3.41
C LEU A 32 32.68 0.91 1.93
N SER A 33 32.06 2.00 1.47
CA SER A 33 32.22 2.53 0.11
C SER A 33 33.46 3.43 -0.07
N GLU A 34 34.33 3.55 0.94
CA GLU A 34 35.48 4.47 0.97
C GLU A 34 35.09 5.94 0.70
N GLY A 35 33.89 6.33 1.12
CA GLY A 35 33.32 7.66 0.91
C GLY A 35 32.83 7.93 -0.52
N ARG A 36 32.52 6.86 -1.29
CA ARG A 36 31.95 6.96 -2.65
C ARG A 36 30.43 7.09 -2.64
N LEU A 37 29.74 6.38 -1.74
CA LEU A 37 28.30 6.51 -1.51
C LEU A 37 28.09 7.14 -0.14
N ARG A 38 27.48 8.33 -0.11
CA ARG A 38 26.97 8.96 1.12
C ARG A 38 25.46 8.78 1.19
N ILE A 39 24.95 8.48 2.38
CA ILE A 39 23.52 8.48 2.67
C ILE A 39 23.25 9.55 3.72
N SER A 40 22.33 10.48 3.42
CA SER A 40 21.92 11.56 4.34
C SER A 40 20.54 11.24 4.90
N VAL A 41 20.45 10.98 6.21
CA VAL A 41 19.19 10.61 6.88
C VAL A 41 18.42 11.85 7.33
N PHE A 42 17.19 11.97 6.81
CA PHE A 42 16.18 12.98 7.13
C PHE A 42 15.04 12.32 7.91
N PHE A 43 14.77 12.82 9.11
CA PHE A 43 13.68 12.35 9.97
C PHE A 43 12.36 13.05 9.67
N ALA A 44 11.26 12.62 10.30
CA ALA A 44 9.92 13.10 10.00
C ALA A 44 9.82 14.63 10.08
N GLY A 45 9.43 15.26 8.96
CA GLY A 45 9.34 16.72 8.83
C GLY A 45 10.67 17.45 8.55
N GLU A 46 11.81 16.74 8.41
CA GLU A 46 13.07 17.33 7.95
C GLU A 46 13.15 17.43 6.41
N LEU A 47 12.45 16.57 5.67
CA LEU A 47 12.37 16.59 4.20
C LEU A 47 10.95 16.33 3.65
N VAL A 48 10.27 15.29 4.16
CA VAL A 48 8.86 14.98 3.90
C VAL A 48 8.16 14.67 5.23
N SER A 49 6.82 14.70 5.27
CA SER A 49 6.09 14.24 6.46
C SER A 49 6.07 12.70 6.54
N ALA A 50 5.78 12.16 7.73
CA ALA A 50 5.76 10.71 7.96
C ALA A 50 4.86 9.96 6.97
N VAL A 51 3.67 10.50 6.69
CA VAL A 51 2.67 9.88 5.79
C VAL A 51 3.04 9.96 4.30
N GLU A 52 3.95 10.84 3.92
CA GLU A 52 4.45 11.00 2.54
C GLU A 52 5.72 10.12 2.28
N THR A 53 6.20 9.38 3.28
CA THR A 53 7.50 8.67 3.23
C THR A 53 7.53 7.49 2.25
N SER A 54 6.41 6.81 2.00
CA SER A 54 6.28 5.76 0.98
C SER A 54 6.27 6.37 -0.42
N ASP A 55 5.31 7.26 -0.67
CA ASP A 55 5.14 7.98 -1.94
C ASP A 55 6.43 8.70 -2.38
N ALA A 56 7.14 9.35 -1.45
CA ALA A 56 8.39 10.07 -1.74
C ALA A 56 9.54 9.17 -2.22
N VAL A 57 9.58 7.89 -1.84
CA VAL A 57 10.59 6.94 -2.31
C VAL A 57 10.19 6.34 -3.65
N ALA A 58 8.91 6.01 -3.84
CA ALA A 58 8.39 5.58 -5.14
C ALA A 58 8.62 6.66 -6.22
N ALA A 59 8.33 7.93 -5.90
CA ALA A 59 8.51 9.06 -6.81
C ALA A 59 9.98 9.50 -7.01
N GLY A 60 10.94 9.01 -6.21
CA GLY A 60 12.36 9.41 -6.29
C GLY A 60 12.70 10.76 -5.63
N VAL A 61 11.78 11.34 -4.86
CA VAL A 61 12.02 12.53 -4.02
C VAL A 61 13.04 12.23 -2.91
N ALA A 62 13.11 10.98 -2.49
CA ALA A 62 14.23 10.41 -1.74
C ALA A 62 14.59 9.04 -2.32
N GLU A 63 15.87 8.70 -2.33
CA GLU A 63 16.32 7.42 -2.89
C GLU A 63 15.98 6.24 -1.96
N ILE A 64 15.97 6.46 -0.64
CA ILE A 64 15.73 5.41 0.37
C ILE A 64 14.67 5.90 1.36
N GLY A 65 13.86 5.00 1.93
CA GLY A 65 13.04 5.36 3.09
C GLY A 65 12.77 4.20 4.05
N LEU A 66 12.44 4.56 5.29
CA LEU A 66 11.84 3.67 6.29
C LEU A 66 10.46 4.21 6.67
N HIS A 67 9.43 3.41 6.39
CA HIS A 67 8.02 3.77 6.54
C HIS A 67 7.21 2.60 7.11
N THR A 68 6.12 2.90 7.80
CA THR A 68 5.15 1.91 8.26
C THR A 68 4.23 1.50 7.11
N VAL A 69 3.92 0.20 7.04
CA VAL A 69 3.09 -0.41 5.99
C VAL A 69 1.68 0.20 5.94
N GLU A 70 1.18 0.78 7.04
CA GLU A 70 -0.11 1.50 7.11
C GLU A 70 -0.22 2.70 6.14
N PHE A 71 0.90 3.20 5.61
CA PHE A 71 0.94 4.28 4.61
C PHE A 71 1.14 3.77 3.18
N TRP A 72 1.11 2.45 2.96
CA TRP A 72 1.04 1.85 1.63
C TRP A 72 -0.44 1.73 1.27
N LYS A 73 -0.83 2.32 0.13
CA LYS A 73 -2.24 2.43 -0.30
C LYS A 73 -2.70 1.12 -0.97
N ALA A 74 -2.63 0.03 -0.20
CA ALA A 74 -2.67 -1.36 -0.66
C ALA A 74 -3.54 -2.18 0.33
N PRO A 75 -4.80 -2.49 -0.01
CA PRO A 75 -5.76 -3.10 0.94
C PRO A 75 -5.28 -4.41 1.56
N GLU A 76 -4.62 -5.26 0.78
CA GLU A 76 -4.09 -6.56 1.20
C GLU A 76 -2.97 -6.45 2.25
N LEU A 77 -2.29 -5.30 2.32
CA LEU A 77 -1.28 -5.01 3.35
C LEU A 77 -1.88 -4.52 4.68
N GLU A 78 -3.19 -4.25 4.75
CA GLU A 78 -3.86 -3.95 6.03
C GLU A 78 -3.76 -5.09 7.05
N VAL A 79 -3.40 -6.31 6.64
CA VAL A 79 -3.16 -7.41 7.56
C VAL A 79 -2.02 -7.14 8.55
N PHE A 80 -1.09 -6.23 8.24
CA PHE A 80 -0.05 -5.76 9.16
C PHE A 80 -0.57 -4.82 10.25
N GLU A 81 -1.80 -4.31 10.12
CA GLU A 81 -2.51 -3.50 11.14
C GLU A 81 -3.36 -4.33 12.10
N LEU A 82 -3.46 -5.64 11.86
CA LEU A 82 -4.26 -6.54 12.69
C LEU A 82 -3.69 -6.63 14.12
N PRO A 83 -4.56 -6.75 15.13
CA PRO A 83 -4.12 -6.75 16.51
C PRO A 83 -3.37 -8.04 16.91
N PHE A 84 -2.41 -7.91 17.83
CA PHE A 84 -1.61 -9.00 18.43
C PHE A 84 -0.71 -9.84 17.50
N ILE A 85 -0.31 -9.35 16.32
CA ILE A 85 0.58 -10.06 15.37
C ILE A 85 1.83 -10.65 16.05
N ALA A 86 2.69 -9.82 16.65
CA ALA A 86 3.92 -10.26 17.31
C ALA A 86 4.43 -9.20 18.30
N ALA A 87 5.34 -9.60 19.20
CA ALA A 87 6.12 -8.68 20.01
C ALA A 87 7.34 -8.15 19.21
N PRO A 88 7.79 -6.90 19.43
CA PRO A 88 8.98 -6.36 18.78
C PRO A 88 10.23 -7.12 19.24
N GLY A 89 11.13 -7.38 18.29
CA GLY A 89 12.36 -8.14 18.56
C GLY A 89 13.15 -8.46 17.31
N ALA A 90 14.40 -8.88 17.50
CA ALA A 90 15.31 -9.23 16.41
C ALA A 90 14.79 -10.42 15.58
N GLU A 91 14.34 -11.49 16.24
CA GLU A 91 13.79 -12.69 15.58
C GLU A 91 12.53 -12.35 14.77
N ALA A 92 11.55 -11.68 15.39
CA ALA A 92 10.30 -11.28 14.73
C ALA A 92 10.53 -10.29 13.58
N SER A 93 11.48 -9.36 13.69
CA SER A 93 11.81 -8.43 12.58
C SER A 93 12.56 -9.14 11.44
N THR A 94 13.35 -10.17 11.74
CA THR A 94 14.00 -11.01 10.71
C THR A 94 12.97 -11.89 9.98
N ALA A 95 11.96 -12.38 10.70
CA ALA A 95 10.84 -13.13 10.13
C ALA A 95 9.85 -12.24 9.35
N LEU A 96 9.67 -10.98 9.75
CA LEU A 96 8.97 -9.98 8.93
C LEU A 96 9.76 -9.72 7.64
N TRP A 97 11.08 -9.58 7.75
CA TRP A 97 11.94 -9.41 6.59
C TRP A 97 11.88 -10.62 5.64
N SER A 98 11.86 -11.87 6.11
CA SER A 98 11.68 -13.02 5.22
C SER A 98 10.28 -13.11 4.61
N LEU A 99 9.25 -12.58 5.27
CA LEU A 99 7.91 -12.45 4.68
C LEU A 99 7.89 -11.51 3.47
N PHE A 100 8.63 -10.40 3.53
CA PHE A 100 8.78 -9.49 2.40
C PHE A 100 9.79 -10.00 1.36
N ARG A 101 10.94 -10.55 1.79
CA ARG A 101 12.01 -11.05 0.90
C ARG A 101 11.60 -12.28 0.08
N ASP A 102 10.85 -13.19 0.69
CA ASP A 102 10.56 -14.53 0.16
C ASP A 102 9.04 -14.75 -0.07
N GLY A 103 8.25 -13.69 -0.26
CA GLY A 103 6.79 -13.79 -0.23
C GLY A 103 6.02 -12.72 -1.03
N VAL A 104 4.69 -12.88 -1.04
CA VAL A 104 3.75 -12.12 -1.87
C VAL A 104 3.76 -10.62 -1.57
N ALA A 105 4.13 -10.19 -0.36
CA ALA A 105 4.19 -8.75 -0.02
C ALA A 105 5.17 -7.91 -0.87
N GLN A 106 6.01 -8.52 -1.70
CA GLN A 106 6.86 -7.83 -2.68
C GLN A 106 6.19 -7.54 -4.04
N THR A 107 5.16 -8.28 -4.46
CA THR A 107 4.64 -8.20 -5.85
C THR A 107 3.89 -6.91 -6.19
N PHE A 108 3.55 -6.09 -5.20
CA PHE A 108 2.77 -4.85 -5.37
C PHE A 108 3.60 -3.60 -5.66
N TYR A 109 4.92 -3.64 -5.42
CA TYR A 109 5.79 -2.45 -5.50
C TYR A 109 7.20 -2.70 -6.07
N ALA A 110 7.55 -3.93 -6.48
CA ALA A 110 8.91 -4.32 -6.89
C ALA A 110 9.55 -3.40 -7.95
N ASP A 111 8.76 -2.94 -8.92
CA ASP A 111 9.21 -2.14 -10.06
C ASP A 111 9.47 -0.66 -9.70
N MET A 112 8.89 -0.19 -8.59
CA MET A 112 9.10 1.14 -8.03
C MET A 112 10.15 1.16 -6.92
N VAL A 113 10.04 0.23 -5.96
CA VAL A 113 10.92 0.18 -4.78
C VAL A 113 11.34 -1.25 -4.43
N THR A 114 12.64 -1.42 -4.18
CA THR A 114 13.24 -2.67 -3.71
C THR A 114 13.31 -2.67 -2.17
N PRO A 115 12.75 -3.66 -1.47
CA PRO A 115 12.94 -3.79 -0.03
C PRO A 115 14.39 -4.07 0.36
N LEU A 116 14.86 -3.41 1.41
CA LEU A 116 16.21 -3.52 1.96
C LEU A 116 16.23 -4.21 3.33
N ALA A 117 15.28 -3.93 4.20
CA ALA A 117 15.16 -4.48 5.56
C ALA A 117 13.72 -4.32 6.09
N ALA A 118 13.39 -4.98 7.21
CA ALA A 118 12.11 -4.80 7.89
C ALA A 118 12.28 -4.70 9.43
N ASN A 119 11.30 -4.10 10.09
CA ASN A 119 11.27 -3.91 11.54
C ASN A 119 9.85 -4.05 12.09
N LEU A 120 9.71 -4.64 13.27
CA LEU A 120 8.51 -4.51 14.10
C LEU A 120 8.76 -3.47 15.20
N GLY A 121 8.11 -2.32 15.06
CA GLY A 121 8.23 -1.16 15.95
C GLY A 121 7.68 -1.38 17.37
N PRO A 122 7.93 -0.47 18.32
CA PRO A 122 7.56 -0.68 19.72
C PRO A 122 6.05 -0.79 19.93
N ALA A 123 5.58 -1.92 20.48
CA ALA A 123 4.16 -2.23 20.55
C ALA A 123 3.30 -1.25 21.39
N ASN A 124 2.10 -0.95 20.91
CA ASN A 124 1.13 -0.03 21.51
C ASN A 124 0.57 -0.57 22.83
N GLN A 125 0.63 0.28 23.86
CA GLN A 125 0.04 0.08 25.18
C GLN A 125 -1.08 1.10 25.40
N LEU A 126 -1.76 1.04 26.54
CA LEU A 126 -2.91 1.89 26.84
C LEU A 126 -2.61 2.90 27.96
N ALA A 127 -2.86 4.18 27.69
CA ALA A 127 -2.99 5.23 28.70
C ALA A 127 -4.47 5.62 28.80
N LEU A 128 -5.09 5.41 29.96
CA LEU A 128 -6.53 5.49 30.17
C LEU A 128 -6.90 6.68 31.06
N ARG A 129 -8.13 7.16 30.92
CA ARG A 129 -8.73 8.12 31.86
C ARG A 129 -10.25 7.98 31.94
N GLY A 130 -10.75 7.50 33.08
CA GLY A 130 -12.18 7.26 33.28
C GLY A 130 -12.77 6.14 32.41
N VAL A 131 -11.91 5.19 32.00
CA VAL A 131 -12.25 4.02 31.18
C VAL A 131 -11.53 2.80 31.77
N GLY A 132 -12.21 1.66 31.87
CA GLY A 132 -11.60 0.40 32.30
C GLY A 132 -10.67 -0.20 31.24
N ALA A 133 -9.77 -1.09 31.65
CA ALA A 133 -8.75 -1.65 30.76
C ALA A 133 -9.21 -2.89 29.94
N ALA A 134 -10.49 -3.26 30.03
CA ALA A 134 -11.10 -4.37 29.29
C ALA A 134 -11.74 -3.88 27.98
N PRO A 135 -11.72 -4.66 26.88
CA PRO A 135 -12.14 -4.18 25.56
C PRO A 135 -13.61 -3.70 25.52
N GLU A 136 -14.49 -4.31 26.30
CA GLU A 136 -15.91 -3.92 26.40
C GLU A 136 -16.15 -2.52 26.99
N GLU A 137 -15.20 -1.97 27.75
CA GLU A 137 -15.30 -0.63 28.36
C GLU A 137 -15.04 0.51 27.35
N PHE A 138 -14.56 0.18 26.15
CA PHE A 138 -14.27 1.13 25.07
C PHE A 138 -15.50 1.51 24.26
N ALA A 139 -16.58 0.72 24.33
CA ALA A 139 -17.83 1.00 23.62
C ALA A 139 -18.41 2.36 24.03
N GLY A 140 -18.64 3.24 23.05
CA GLY A 140 -19.11 4.61 23.27
C GLY A 140 -18.09 5.57 23.92
N LYS A 141 -16.82 5.17 24.02
CA LYS A 141 -15.69 6.07 24.36
C LYS A 141 -15.00 6.56 23.10
N THR A 142 -14.19 7.61 23.22
CA THR A 142 -13.27 8.03 22.13
C THR A 142 -11.85 7.64 22.48
N VAL A 143 -11.15 6.99 21.54
CA VAL A 143 -9.74 6.58 21.63
C VAL A 143 -8.90 7.43 20.67
N ALA A 144 -7.69 7.81 21.07
CA ALA A 144 -6.69 8.30 20.11
C ALA A 144 -5.60 7.25 19.86
N GLY A 145 -5.25 7.04 18.58
CA GLY A 145 -4.21 6.10 18.16
C GLY A 145 -4.73 4.80 17.53
N ALA A 146 -3.80 3.89 17.24
CA ALA A 146 -4.01 2.71 16.40
C ALA A 146 -4.04 1.39 17.23
N PRO A 147 -4.72 0.32 16.76
CA PRO A 147 -5.33 0.16 15.44
C PRO A 147 -6.76 0.71 15.34
N ILE A 148 -7.00 1.58 14.36
CA ILE A 148 -8.24 2.38 14.24
C ILE A 148 -9.47 1.50 14.01
N LYS A 149 -9.44 0.65 12.98
CA LYS A 149 -10.57 -0.24 12.62
C LYS A 149 -10.94 -1.20 13.76
N PHE A 150 -9.96 -1.64 14.55
CA PHE A 150 -10.20 -2.50 15.71
C PHE A 150 -10.92 -1.77 16.85
N PHE A 151 -10.54 -0.53 17.17
CA PHE A 151 -11.31 0.25 18.16
C PHE A 151 -12.73 0.57 17.68
N GLN A 152 -12.92 0.78 16.37
CA GLN A 152 -14.24 0.96 15.79
C GLN A 152 -15.11 -0.32 15.90
N SER A 153 -14.54 -1.52 15.73
CA SER A 153 -15.29 -2.78 15.89
C SER A 153 -15.71 -3.04 17.35
N LEU A 154 -14.97 -2.51 18.33
CA LEU A 154 -15.38 -2.46 19.74
C LEU A 154 -16.48 -1.41 20.04
N GLY A 155 -16.95 -0.68 19.02
CA GLY A 155 -17.94 0.39 19.16
C GLY A 155 -17.39 1.68 19.77
N ALA A 156 -16.07 1.90 19.73
CA ALA A 156 -15.45 3.16 20.13
C ALA A 156 -15.43 4.17 18.98
N GLY A 157 -15.56 5.46 19.31
CA GLY A 157 -15.12 6.52 18.43
C GLY A 157 -13.59 6.59 18.40
N VAL A 158 -13.02 7.03 17.29
CA VAL A 158 -11.56 7.19 17.15
C VAL A 158 -11.22 8.62 16.72
N ALA A 159 -10.14 9.16 17.29
CA ALA A 159 -9.63 10.50 17.01
C ALA A 159 -8.16 10.43 16.55
N THR A 160 -7.89 10.91 15.35
CA THR A 160 -6.53 11.08 14.83
C THR A 160 -6.00 12.43 15.32
N LEU A 161 -4.98 12.41 16.20
CA LEU A 161 -4.43 13.59 16.84
C LEU A 161 -2.89 13.59 16.76
N PRO A 162 -2.23 14.74 16.55
CA PRO A 162 -0.78 14.85 16.67
C PRO A 162 -0.30 14.44 18.06
N ALA A 163 0.89 13.82 18.15
CA ALA A 163 1.45 13.31 19.41
C ALA A 163 1.51 14.37 20.54
N VAL A 164 1.71 15.64 20.19
CA VAL A 164 1.75 16.77 21.12
C VAL A 164 0.39 17.13 21.74
N GLU A 165 -0.72 16.72 21.12
CA GLU A 165 -2.08 17.01 21.58
C GLU A 165 -2.67 15.91 22.46
N LEU A 166 -2.16 14.68 22.37
CA LEU A 166 -2.70 13.49 23.05
C LEU A 166 -2.89 13.69 24.56
N ALA A 167 -1.90 14.25 25.25
CA ALA A 167 -1.99 14.55 26.68
C ALA A 167 -3.05 15.63 26.98
N SER A 168 -3.20 16.64 26.12
CA SER A 168 -4.23 17.67 26.29
C SER A 168 -5.63 17.08 26.11
N ALA A 169 -5.83 16.26 25.07
CA ALA A 169 -7.09 15.60 24.78
C ALA A 169 -7.53 14.66 25.92
N LEU A 170 -6.62 13.84 26.42
CA LEU A 170 -6.85 12.97 27.58
C LEU A 170 -7.14 13.80 28.85
N ASN A 171 -6.47 14.95 29.03
CA ASN A 171 -6.72 15.82 30.18
C ASN A 171 -8.06 16.58 30.11
N MET A 172 -8.53 16.90 28.90
CA MET A 172 -9.82 17.53 28.67
C MET A 172 -10.97 16.52 28.65
N GLY A 173 -10.68 15.22 28.59
CA GLY A 173 -11.68 14.16 28.47
C GLY A 173 -12.35 14.11 27.10
N THR A 174 -11.74 14.70 26.06
CA THR A 174 -12.20 14.56 24.68
C THR A 174 -11.86 13.19 24.10
N VAL A 175 -10.84 12.53 24.66
CA VAL A 175 -10.58 11.10 24.54
C VAL A 175 -10.50 10.47 25.93
N GLY A 176 -11.00 9.25 26.06
CA GLY A 176 -10.94 8.45 27.31
C GLY A 176 -9.78 7.47 27.35
N ALA A 177 -9.12 7.24 26.21
CA ALA A 177 -7.95 6.39 26.09
C ALA A 177 -7.01 6.88 24.98
N VAL A 178 -5.72 6.60 25.14
CA VAL A 178 -4.68 6.75 24.12
C VAL A 178 -3.99 5.39 23.95
N ALA A 179 -4.00 4.87 22.72
CA ALA A 179 -3.31 3.66 22.32
C ALA A 179 -2.03 4.04 21.57
N ALA A 180 -0.88 3.88 22.21
CA ALA A 180 0.38 4.44 21.72
C ALA A 180 1.61 3.62 22.14
N PRO A 181 2.75 3.75 21.45
CA PRO A 181 4.00 3.14 21.86
C PRO A 181 4.36 3.56 23.29
N VAL A 182 4.82 2.61 24.10
CA VAL A 182 5.06 2.85 25.54
C VAL A 182 6.09 3.96 25.84
N TRP A 183 7.01 4.23 24.91
CA TRP A 183 7.94 5.37 25.04
C TRP A 183 7.24 6.73 24.94
N LEU A 184 6.17 6.84 24.14
CA LEU A 184 5.36 8.04 24.01
C LEU A 184 4.45 8.22 25.24
N ILE A 185 3.92 7.13 25.81
CA ILE A 185 3.21 7.18 27.10
C ILE A 185 4.16 7.59 28.24
N ALA A 186 5.40 7.10 28.22
CA ALA A 186 6.46 7.50 29.15
C ALA A 186 6.93 8.96 28.96
N ALA A 187 6.63 9.62 27.83
CA ALA A 187 6.84 11.05 27.68
C ALA A 187 5.92 11.79 28.66
N GLY A 188 6.55 12.52 29.59
CA GLY A 188 5.95 12.81 30.91
C GLY A 188 4.55 13.42 30.95
N ALA A 189 4.10 14.10 29.89
CA ALA A 189 2.75 14.68 29.82
C ALA A 189 1.63 13.63 29.77
N LEU A 190 1.83 12.49 29.10
CA LEU A 190 0.78 11.46 28.96
C LEU A 190 0.58 10.68 30.27
N ILE A 191 1.66 10.12 30.83
CA ILE A 191 1.61 9.41 32.12
C ILE A 191 1.19 10.29 33.31
N GLN A 192 1.43 11.60 33.28
CA GLN A 192 0.91 12.53 34.31
C GLN A 192 -0.58 12.84 34.16
N THR A 193 -1.20 12.49 33.03
CA THR A 193 -2.60 12.81 32.72
C THR A 193 -3.53 11.61 32.89
N ALA A 194 -3.04 10.42 32.55
CA ALA A 194 -3.76 9.16 32.72
C ALA A 194 -4.11 8.90 34.21
N ASP A 195 -5.18 8.16 34.47
CA ASP A 195 -5.44 7.55 35.78
C ASP A 195 -4.99 6.07 35.83
N THR A 196 -4.80 5.43 34.68
CA THR A 196 -4.24 4.08 34.56
C THR A 196 -3.38 3.96 33.31
N VAL A 197 -2.18 3.38 33.45
CA VAL A 197 -1.38 2.90 32.31
C VAL A 197 -1.45 1.36 32.33
N ALA A 198 -2.13 0.79 31.34
CA ALA A 198 -2.31 -0.65 31.23
C ALA A 198 -1.31 -1.26 30.23
N LEU A 199 -0.49 -2.17 30.75
CA LEU A 199 0.58 -2.84 30.03
C LEU A 199 0.18 -4.28 29.68
N PHE A 200 0.36 -4.65 28.41
CA PHE A 200 0.23 -6.02 27.93
C PHE A 200 1.48 -6.82 28.32
N PRO A 201 1.32 -8.04 28.88
CA PRO A 201 2.46 -8.83 29.33
C PRO A 201 3.27 -9.41 28.16
N GLY A 202 4.56 -9.67 28.41
CA GLY A 202 5.43 -10.38 27.48
C GLY A 202 5.95 -9.56 26.30
N GLY A 203 5.85 -8.22 26.34
CA GLY A 203 6.31 -7.33 25.27
C GLY A 203 5.33 -7.16 24.11
N PHE A 204 4.19 -7.86 24.14
CA PHE A 204 3.10 -7.67 23.20
C PHE A 204 2.42 -6.31 23.42
N GLY A 205 1.56 -5.93 22.49
CA GLY A 205 0.64 -4.79 22.59
C GLY A 205 -0.54 -4.99 21.65
N LEU A 206 -1.42 -3.99 21.58
CA LEU A 206 -2.57 -4.05 20.67
C LEU A 206 -2.13 -4.04 19.20
N ARG A 207 -1.12 -3.23 18.88
CA ARG A 207 -0.53 -3.09 17.55
C ARG A 207 0.99 -3.08 17.69
N THR A 208 1.69 -3.69 16.75
CA THR A 208 3.16 -3.63 16.63
C THR A 208 3.46 -3.15 15.20
N PRO A 209 3.79 -1.87 14.97
CA PRO A 209 3.89 -1.32 13.62
C PRO A 209 4.89 -2.08 12.75
N ALA A 210 4.46 -2.58 11.60
CA ALA A 210 5.36 -3.16 10.61
C ALA A 210 5.97 -2.02 9.78
N GLN A 211 7.30 -1.86 9.87
CA GLN A 211 8.06 -0.88 9.11
C GLN A 211 8.94 -1.58 8.08
N ILE A 212 8.90 -1.12 6.84
CA ILE A 212 9.75 -1.60 5.75
C ILE A 212 10.72 -0.50 5.36
N MET A 213 11.97 -0.88 5.16
CA MET A 213 12.97 -0.05 4.55
C MET A 213 13.06 -0.38 3.07
N THR A 214 12.88 0.58 2.18
CA THR A 214 12.97 0.39 0.73
C THR A 214 13.94 1.39 0.09
N ILE A 215 14.40 1.06 -1.11
CA ILE A 215 15.15 1.94 -2.01
C ILE A 215 14.41 2.03 -3.33
N ASN A 216 14.33 3.23 -3.92
CA ASN A 216 13.82 3.42 -5.28
C ASN A 216 14.61 2.51 -6.26
N THR A 217 13.91 1.65 -6.99
CA THR A 217 14.55 0.59 -7.80
C THR A 217 15.45 1.19 -8.87
N ALA A 218 15.03 2.26 -9.56
CA ALA A 218 15.86 2.96 -10.53
C ALA A 218 17.11 3.60 -9.89
N ALA A 219 16.98 4.22 -8.71
CA ALA A 219 18.13 4.76 -7.97
C ALA A 219 19.13 3.66 -7.58
N LEU A 220 18.65 2.50 -7.12
CA LEU A 220 19.50 1.32 -6.85
C LEU A 220 20.26 0.87 -8.10
N GLU A 221 19.63 0.86 -9.28
CA GLU A 221 20.25 0.45 -10.54
C GLU A 221 21.33 1.39 -11.05
N THR A 222 21.26 2.69 -10.74
CA THR A 222 22.36 3.64 -11.05
C THR A 222 23.68 3.28 -10.36
N LEU A 223 23.63 2.48 -9.28
CA LEU A 223 24.82 2.12 -8.52
C LEU A 223 25.65 1.02 -9.20
N PRO A 224 26.99 1.21 -9.28
CA PRO A 224 27.94 0.16 -9.61
C PRO A 224 27.70 -1.14 -8.80
N PRO A 225 27.97 -2.34 -9.38
CA PRO A 225 27.67 -3.62 -8.74
C PRO A 225 28.28 -3.81 -7.35
N ASP A 226 29.45 -3.21 -7.10
CA ASP A 226 30.14 -3.20 -5.80
C ASP A 226 29.41 -2.34 -4.75
N LEU A 227 28.89 -1.16 -5.14
CA LEU A 227 28.09 -0.33 -4.23
C LEU A 227 26.71 -0.96 -3.96
N ARG A 228 26.09 -1.59 -4.95
CA ARG A 228 24.88 -2.42 -4.74
C ARG A 228 25.14 -3.61 -3.80
N GLN A 229 26.33 -4.21 -3.87
CA GLN A 229 26.70 -5.28 -2.95
C GLN A 229 26.87 -4.77 -1.51
N ILE A 230 27.51 -3.62 -1.32
CA ILE A 230 27.63 -2.98 0.01
C ILE A 230 26.26 -2.71 0.63
N LEU A 231 25.29 -2.21 -0.16
CA LEU A 231 23.91 -2.05 0.35
C LEU A 231 23.32 -3.39 0.79
N ARG A 232 23.35 -4.42 -0.06
CA ARG A 232 22.85 -5.77 0.30
C ARG A 232 23.53 -6.37 1.54
N ASP A 233 24.84 -6.23 1.66
CA ASP A 233 25.63 -6.78 2.76
C ASP A 233 25.43 -6.02 4.09
N THR A 234 24.93 -4.77 4.03
CA THR A 234 24.67 -3.93 5.22
C THR A 234 23.20 -3.89 5.62
N THR A 235 22.28 -4.41 4.80
CA THR A 235 20.85 -4.48 5.12
C THR A 235 20.40 -5.94 5.38
N GLY A 236 19.18 -6.31 5.01
CA GLY A 236 18.65 -7.67 5.10
C GLY A 236 18.51 -8.16 6.55
N ASP A 237 18.77 -9.45 6.76
CA ASP A 237 18.53 -10.17 8.01
C ASP A 237 19.29 -9.53 9.18
N THR A 238 20.56 -9.13 8.97
CA THR A 238 21.40 -8.54 10.01
C THR A 238 20.87 -7.18 10.47
N PHE A 239 20.48 -6.31 9.53
CA PHE A 239 19.98 -4.99 9.88
C PHE A 239 18.54 -5.02 10.41
N SER A 240 17.70 -5.91 9.87
CA SER A 240 16.36 -6.19 10.40
C SER A 240 16.41 -6.67 11.85
N ALA A 241 17.37 -7.55 12.17
CA ALA A 241 17.65 -7.96 13.55
C ALA A 241 18.12 -6.79 14.44
N THR A 242 18.95 -5.87 13.92
CA THR A 242 19.40 -4.67 14.64
C THR A 242 18.25 -3.71 14.94
N LEU A 243 17.40 -3.39 13.95
CA LEU A 243 16.21 -2.55 14.14
C LEU A 243 15.24 -3.20 15.14
N GLY A 244 14.97 -4.50 15.00
CA GLY A 244 14.11 -5.25 15.92
C GLY A 244 14.62 -5.29 17.36
N ALA A 245 15.94 -5.40 17.55
CA ALA A 245 16.56 -5.30 18.87
C ALA A 245 16.39 -3.90 19.48
N ALA A 246 16.54 -2.86 18.67
CA ALA A 246 16.34 -1.48 19.10
C ALA A 246 14.86 -1.18 19.44
N SER A 247 13.90 -1.70 18.67
CA SER A 247 12.46 -1.65 18.97
C SER A 247 12.12 -2.33 20.30
N ALA A 248 12.67 -3.52 20.54
CA ALA A 248 12.49 -4.24 21.80
C ALA A 248 13.12 -3.50 22.98
N GLU A 249 14.30 -2.92 22.82
CA GLU A 249 14.92 -2.08 23.85
C GLU A 249 14.09 -0.81 24.13
N ALA A 250 13.59 -0.14 23.10
CA ALA A 250 12.72 1.03 23.21
C ALA A 250 11.47 0.72 24.07
N HIS A 251 10.81 -0.38 23.74
CA HIS A 251 9.63 -0.87 24.45
C HIS A 251 9.98 -1.15 25.93
N ASN A 252 11.02 -1.95 26.18
CA ASN A 252 11.44 -2.31 27.54
C ASN A 252 11.87 -1.11 28.38
N ARG A 253 12.58 -0.14 27.80
CA ARG A 253 12.95 1.12 28.46
C ARG A 253 11.71 1.96 28.78
N GLY A 254 10.75 2.07 27.87
CA GLY A 254 9.48 2.77 28.14
C GLY A 254 8.69 2.12 29.28
N VAL A 255 8.56 0.78 29.30
CA VAL A 255 7.94 0.02 30.40
C VAL A 255 8.63 0.29 31.74
N GLN A 256 9.96 0.36 31.77
CA GLN A 256 10.71 0.73 32.98
C GLN A 256 10.45 2.19 33.39
N SER A 257 10.42 3.12 32.43
CA SER A 257 10.18 4.55 32.68
C SER A 257 8.79 4.83 33.26
N VAL A 258 7.73 4.15 32.79
CA VAL A 258 6.38 4.31 33.37
C VAL A 258 6.33 3.78 34.81
N ARG A 259 6.89 2.60 35.07
CA ARG A 259 6.97 2.01 36.43
C ARG A 259 7.83 2.84 37.40
N ILE A 260 8.88 3.50 36.92
CA ILE A 260 9.67 4.41 37.75
C ILE A 260 8.85 5.67 38.07
N SER A 261 8.07 6.19 37.12
CA SER A 261 7.27 7.41 37.31
C SER A 261 6.17 7.24 38.38
N GLU A 262 5.51 6.08 38.38
CA GLU A 262 4.60 5.60 39.44
C GLU A 262 5.26 5.68 40.83
N SER A 263 6.49 5.16 40.94
CA SER A 263 7.23 5.15 42.20
C SER A 263 7.70 6.53 42.70
N VAL A 264 7.60 7.58 41.87
CA VAL A 264 8.19 8.91 42.14
C VAL A 264 7.12 9.96 42.49
N SER A 265 6.05 10.14 41.69
CA SER A 265 4.96 11.08 42.04
C SER A 265 3.70 11.08 41.15
N THR A 266 3.41 10.07 40.31
CA THR A 266 2.23 10.14 39.42
C THR A 266 0.96 9.64 40.10
N ASP A 267 -0.18 10.28 39.81
CA ASP A 267 -1.52 9.82 40.26
C ASP A 267 -2.06 8.63 39.42
N ALA A 268 -1.31 8.19 38.40
CA ALA A 268 -1.67 7.07 37.52
C ALA A 268 -1.21 5.72 38.10
N ASP A 269 -2.13 4.75 38.20
CA ASP A 269 -1.81 3.35 38.52
C ASP A 269 -1.17 2.66 37.29
N VAL A 270 0.01 2.05 37.42
CA VAL A 270 0.65 1.32 36.31
C VAL A 270 0.44 -0.18 36.50
N ILE A 271 -0.44 -0.76 35.68
CA ILE A 271 -0.88 -2.16 35.83
C ILE A 271 -0.36 -3.05 34.69
N ASP A 272 0.09 -4.25 35.06
CA ASP A 272 0.16 -5.37 34.12
C ASP A 272 -1.26 -5.94 33.97
N LEU A 273 -1.75 -6.06 32.74
CA LEU A 273 -3.11 -6.52 32.47
C LEU A 273 -3.35 -7.93 33.04
N PRO A 274 -4.43 -8.16 33.82
CA PRO A 274 -4.76 -9.49 34.30
C PRO A 274 -5.00 -10.46 33.15
N GLY A 275 -4.57 -11.71 33.29
CA GLY A 275 -4.68 -12.72 32.22
C GLY A 275 -6.09 -12.86 31.64
N SER A 276 -7.14 -12.76 32.46
CA SER A 276 -8.54 -12.78 31.98
C SER A 276 -8.91 -11.59 31.08
N VAL A 277 -8.27 -10.43 31.28
CA VAL A 277 -8.46 -9.24 30.44
C VAL A 277 -7.66 -9.37 29.15
N VAL A 278 -6.44 -9.94 29.21
CA VAL A 278 -5.64 -10.24 28.02
C VAL A 278 -6.36 -11.25 27.12
N GLU A 279 -6.97 -12.29 27.67
CA GLU A 279 -7.77 -13.24 26.89
C GLU A 279 -9.05 -12.61 26.30
N ALA A 280 -9.68 -11.64 26.99
CA ALA A 280 -10.80 -10.89 26.41
C ALA A 280 -10.36 -10.05 25.20
N TRP A 281 -9.21 -9.36 25.29
CA TRP A 281 -8.62 -8.63 24.17
C TRP A 281 -8.26 -9.56 23.00
N ARG A 282 -7.69 -10.74 23.28
CA ARG A 282 -7.36 -11.76 22.26
C ARG A 282 -8.60 -12.32 21.57
N ALA A 283 -9.68 -12.58 22.32
CA ALA A 283 -10.93 -13.05 21.74
C ALA A 283 -11.59 -12.00 20.83
N ALA A 284 -11.58 -10.72 21.24
CA ALA A 284 -12.06 -9.62 20.41
C ALA A 284 -11.21 -9.43 19.14
N ALA A 285 -9.88 -9.50 19.29
CA ALA A 285 -8.92 -9.45 18.19
C ALA A 285 -9.15 -10.59 17.18
N ALA A 286 -9.30 -11.84 17.64
CA ALA A 286 -9.53 -12.98 16.76
C ALA A 286 -10.85 -12.84 15.96
N SER A 287 -11.93 -12.35 16.58
CA SER A 287 -13.19 -12.07 15.87
C SER A 287 -13.00 -11.00 14.79
N PHE A 288 -12.38 -9.87 15.16
CA PHE A 288 -12.11 -8.77 14.23
C PHE A 288 -11.23 -9.22 13.06
N THR A 289 -10.17 -9.99 13.32
CA THR A 289 -9.30 -10.52 12.27
C THR A 289 -10.05 -11.46 11.32
N ALA A 290 -10.95 -12.32 11.83
CA ALA A 290 -11.78 -13.17 10.97
C ALA A 290 -12.62 -12.32 10.00
N ASP A 291 -13.27 -11.28 10.54
CA ASP A 291 -14.11 -10.37 9.76
C ASP A 291 -13.29 -9.54 8.74
N GLN A 292 -12.06 -9.12 9.08
CA GLN A 292 -11.17 -8.41 8.15
C GLN A 292 -10.62 -9.32 7.05
N LEU A 293 -10.15 -10.53 7.36
CA LEU A 293 -9.64 -11.45 6.34
C LEU A 293 -10.73 -11.86 5.34
N ALA A 294 -11.99 -11.99 5.80
CA ALA A 294 -13.13 -12.22 4.91
C ALA A 294 -13.45 -11.02 4.00
N ALA A 295 -13.09 -9.79 4.41
CA ALA A 295 -13.32 -8.56 3.64
C ALA A 295 -12.16 -8.20 2.70
N LEU A 296 -10.92 -8.60 3.04
CA LEU A 296 -9.69 -8.28 2.29
C LEU A 296 -9.31 -9.35 1.26
N GLY A 297 -10.03 -10.46 1.20
CA GLY A 297 -9.85 -11.49 0.16
C GLY A 297 -8.69 -12.47 0.38
N SER A 298 -8.45 -13.28 -0.64
CA SER A 298 -7.52 -14.43 -0.59
C SER A 298 -6.06 -14.03 -0.43
N GLU A 299 -5.64 -12.92 -1.03
CA GLU A 299 -4.25 -12.45 -1.03
C GLU A 299 -3.81 -11.93 0.35
N ALA A 300 -4.66 -11.13 0.99
CA ALA A 300 -4.54 -10.75 2.39
C ALA A 300 -4.45 -11.99 3.31
N ALA A 301 -5.29 -12.98 3.08
CA ALA A 301 -5.27 -14.23 3.85
C ALA A 301 -3.98 -15.05 3.62
N MET A 302 -3.41 -15.05 2.42
CA MET A 302 -2.09 -15.65 2.15
C MET A 302 -0.97 -14.95 2.91
N ILE A 303 -0.95 -13.61 2.90
CA ILE A 303 0.03 -12.82 3.66
C ILE A 303 -0.12 -13.09 5.16
N TYR A 304 -1.35 -13.11 5.68
CA TYR A 304 -1.64 -13.41 7.09
C TYR A 304 -1.21 -14.83 7.49
N ASN A 305 -1.45 -15.84 6.65
CA ASN A 305 -0.97 -17.20 6.90
C ASN A 305 0.58 -17.26 6.95
N GLY A 306 1.26 -16.49 6.11
CA GLY A 306 2.71 -16.29 6.21
C GLY A 306 3.14 -15.61 7.52
N MET A 307 2.35 -14.69 8.05
CA MET A 307 2.57 -14.08 9.37
C MET A 307 2.34 -15.08 10.51
N VAL A 308 1.33 -15.95 10.43
CA VAL A 308 1.11 -17.03 11.40
C VAL A 308 2.32 -17.98 11.41
N GLU A 309 2.76 -18.46 10.24
CA GLU A 309 3.91 -19.36 10.10
C GLU A 309 5.22 -18.75 10.64
N ARG A 310 5.50 -17.48 10.30
CA ARG A 310 6.84 -16.88 10.47
C ARG A 310 6.95 -15.99 11.70
N LEU A 311 5.89 -15.26 12.06
CA LEU A 311 5.85 -14.34 13.21
C LEU A 311 5.18 -14.96 14.45
N GLY A 312 4.47 -16.08 14.29
CA GLY A 312 3.65 -16.67 15.36
C GLY A 312 2.38 -15.85 15.65
N ALA A 313 1.83 -15.21 14.62
CA ALA A 313 0.56 -14.48 14.73
C ALA A 313 -0.60 -15.41 15.14
N PRO A 314 -1.68 -14.89 15.76
CA PRO A 314 -2.76 -15.73 16.27
C PRO A 314 -3.46 -16.54 15.15
N GLU A 315 -3.59 -17.85 15.33
CA GLU A 315 -4.48 -18.65 14.47
C GLU A 315 -5.94 -18.20 14.66
N VAL A 316 -6.69 -18.09 13.56
CA VAL A 316 -8.09 -17.65 13.53
C VAL A 316 -8.96 -18.75 12.92
N ALA A 317 -10.09 -19.07 13.57
CA ALA A 317 -10.91 -20.22 13.20
C ALA A 317 -12.03 -19.84 12.22
N GLY A 318 -11.83 -20.14 10.94
CA GLY A 318 -12.80 -20.00 9.85
C GLY A 318 -12.22 -20.54 8.55
N PRO A 319 -13.03 -20.77 7.50
CA PRO A 319 -12.50 -21.15 6.20
C PRO A 319 -11.81 -19.94 5.56
N VAL A 320 -10.49 -19.88 5.63
CA VAL A 320 -9.72 -19.43 4.47
C VAL A 320 -9.83 -20.57 3.46
N ASP A 321 -10.25 -20.31 2.23
CA ASP A 321 -10.51 -21.40 1.30
C ASP A 321 -9.22 -22.09 0.85
N SER A 322 -8.94 -23.22 1.49
CA SER A 322 -8.01 -24.23 1.02
C SER A 322 -8.76 -25.55 0.81
N ALA A 323 -9.87 -25.51 0.07
CA ALA A 323 -10.63 -26.69 -0.32
C ALA A 323 -10.17 -27.21 -1.70
N ASP A 324 -9.09 -27.98 -1.65
CA ASP A 324 -9.11 -29.30 -2.28
C ASP A 324 -10.18 -30.16 -1.55
N PRO A 325 -11.26 -30.61 -2.22
CA PRO A 325 -12.35 -31.32 -1.55
C PRO A 325 -12.18 -32.85 -1.59
N ASP A 326 -11.81 -33.46 -0.47
CA ASP A 326 -12.67 -34.41 0.29
C ASP A 326 -11.88 -35.37 1.21
N PRO A 327 -12.11 -35.36 2.55
CA PRO A 327 -11.68 -36.42 3.45
C PRO A 327 -12.80 -37.43 3.74
N ALA A 328 -12.86 -38.52 2.95
CA ALA A 328 -13.75 -39.66 3.22
C ALA A 328 -13.10 -40.74 4.13
N PRO A 329 -13.86 -41.42 5.02
CA PRO A 329 -13.30 -42.10 6.18
C PRO A 329 -12.88 -43.57 5.95
N GLY A 330 -11.86 -44.01 6.67
CA GLY A 330 -11.35 -45.38 6.61
C GLY A 330 -12.22 -46.43 7.35
N PRO A 331 -12.20 -47.71 6.89
CA PRO A 331 -12.59 -48.87 7.68
C PRO A 331 -11.35 -49.66 8.17
N GLY A 332 -11.51 -50.39 9.28
CA GLY A 332 -10.43 -51.17 9.91
C GLY A 332 -10.37 -52.65 9.53
N ASP A 333 -9.37 -53.30 10.14
CA ASP A 333 -9.16 -54.74 10.35
C ASP A 333 -8.90 -55.72 9.19
N SER A 334 -7.69 -56.32 9.27
CA SER A 334 -7.32 -57.71 8.95
C SER A 334 -7.80 -58.38 7.65
N ASP A 335 -6.86 -58.67 6.73
CA ASP A 335 -6.24 -60.01 6.69
C ASP A 335 -5.07 -60.08 5.68
N GLY A 336 -4.11 -60.98 5.92
CA GLY A 336 -3.13 -61.41 4.91
C GLY A 336 -3.74 -62.43 3.92
N PRO A 337 -2.98 -63.00 2.94
CA PRO A 337 -1.60 -63.43 3.14
C PRO A 337 -0.61 -63.35 1.93
N LEU A 338 0.69 -63.44 2.27
CA LEU A 338 1.76 -64.24 1.61
C LEU A 338 1.76 -64.43 0.07
N LEU A 339 2.86 -64.07 -0.59
CA LEU A 339 3.90 -64.98 -1.18
C LEU A 339 4.93 -64.18 -2.03
N PRO A 340 6.15 -64.70 -2.32
CA PRO A 340 7.37 -63.94 -1.97
C PRO A 340 8.51 -63.92 -3.03
N ASP A 341 9.66 -63.42 -2.56
CA ASP A 341 11.04 -63.85 -2.88
C ASP A 341 11.85 -63.01 -3.89
N GLY A 342 13.18 -63.02 -3.75
CA GLY A 342 14.11 -62.49 -4.78
C GLY A 342 15.19 -61.49 -4.32
N GLY A 343 16.17 -61.95 -3.54
CA GLY A 343 17.26 -61.15 -2.97
C GLY A 343 18.29 -60.46 -3.90
N ALA A 344 18.88 -59.39 -3.34
CA ALA A 344 20.31 -59.06 -3.25
C ALA A 344 21.24 -58.94 -4.49
N GLY A 345 21.94 -57.79 -4.59
CA GLY A 345 23.41 -57.79 -4.44
C GLY A 345 24.27 -57.01 -5.47
N GLY A 346 25.06 -56.02 -4.98
CA GLY A 346 26.27 -55.43 -5.62
C GLY A 346 26.03 -54.50 -6.83
N ASP A 347 26.90 -53.56 -7.21
CA ASP A 347 28.07 -52.90 -6.58
C ASP A 347 28.28 -51.51 -7.28
N GLY A 348 29.26 -50.62 -7.01
CA GLY A 348 30.46 -50.74 -6.18
C GLY A 348 31.53 -49.63 -6.32
N SER A 349 31.23 -48.43 -6.86
CA SER A 349 32.25 -47.39 -7.17
C SER A 349 32.03 -46.03 -6.46
N ALA A 350 33.11 -45.27 -6.23
CA ALA A 350 33.11 -44.12 -5.33
C ALA A 350 33.81 -42.86 -5.90
N GLY A 351 33.02 -41.77 -6.00
CA GLY A 351 33.41 -40.35 -5.93
C GLY A 351 34.27 -39.72 -7.05
N PRO A 352 34.46 -38.37 -7.04
CA PRO A 352 33.84 -37.35 -6.17
C PRO A 352 33.12 -36.21 -6.94
N GLY A 353 32.40 -35.34 -6.23
CA GLY A 353 31.91 -34.06 -6.78
C GLY A 353 30.69 -33.51 -6.02
N ASP A 354 30.86 -32.37 -5.36
CA ASP A 354 29.78 -31.61 -4.73
C ASP A 354 28.90 -30.91 -5.79
N GLU A 355 27.58 -30.92 -5.61
CA GLU A 355 26.81 -29.73 -5.18
C GLU A 355 25.31 -30.06 -5.19
N ALA A 356 24.63 -29.80 -4.07
CA ALA A 356 23.19 -29.96 -3.97
C ALA A 356 22.51 -28.68 -4.47
N ALA A 357 21.92 -28.73 -5.66
CA ALA A 357 21.03 -27.68 -6.13
C ALA A 357 19.78 -27.63 -5.22
N PRO A 358 19.32 -26.43 -4.80
CA PRO A 358 18.05 -26.29 -4.08
C PRO A 358 16.86 -26.68 -4.99
N PRO A 359 15.71 -27.06 -4.42
CA PRO A 359 14.53 -27.39 -5.22
C PRO A 359 14.07 -26.16 -6.00
N THR A 360 13.85 -26.34 -7.31
CA THR A 360 13.17 -25.35 -8.15
C THR A 360 11.73 -25.15 -7.66
N PRO A 361 11.24 -23.90 -7.55
CA PRO A 361 9.81 -23.63 -7.45
C PRO A 361 9.05 -24.35 -8.57
N GLY A 362 7.83 -24.80 -8.27
CA GLY A 362 7.06 -25.66 -9.17
C GLY A 362 6.84 -25.00 -10.53
N ALA A 363 7.40 -25.60 -11.58
CA ALA A 363 7.04 -25.24 -12.94
C ALA A 363 5.56 -25.58 -13.17
N VAL A 364 4.76 -24.59 -13.58
CA VAL A 364 3.39 -24.83 -14.07
C VAL A 364 3.49 -25.47 -15.44
N THR A 365 3.77 -26.77 -15.48
CA THR A 365 3.82 -27.54 -16.73
C THR A 365 2.44 -28.03 -17.11
N GLY A 366 1.72 -27.18 -17.84
CA GLY A 366 0.68 -27.60 -18.77
C GLY A 366 -0.75 -27.67 -18.24
N ALA A 367 -1.51 -26.64 -18.55
CA ALA A 367 -2.80 -26.83 -19.21
C ALA A 367 -2.98 -25.72 -20.25
N ILE A 368 -2.93 -26.08 -21.53
CA ILE A 368 -3.82 -25.44 -22.51
C ILE A 368 -5.10 -26.24 -22.36
N THR A 369 -6.07 -25.74 -21.59
CA THR A 369 -7.44 -26.19 -21.79
C THR A 369 -7.89 -25.68 -23.15
N THR A 370 -8.75 -26.44 -23.84
CA THR A 370 -9.49 -25.87 -24.96
C THR A 370 -10.54 -24.95 -24.36
N PRO A 371 -10.58 -23.66 -24.73
CA PRO A 371 -11.58 -22.70 -24.22
C PRO A 371 -13.00 -23.27 -24.27
N SER A 372 -13.80 -22.90 -23.28
CA SER A 372 -15.14 -23.42 -23.09
C SER A 372 -16.07 -22.33 -22.54
N GLU A 373 -17.36 -22.62 -22.40
CA GLU A 373 -18.33 -21.65 -21.87
C GLU A 373 -18.50 -21.81 -20.35
N ALA A 374 -17.37 -21.96 -19.67
CA ALA A 374 -17.21 -22.04 -18.22
C ALA A 374 -15.76 -21.74 -17.83
N GLY A 375 -15.59 -20.99 -16.73
CA GLY A 375 -14.29 -20.51 -16.25
C GLY A 375 -13.12 -21.49 -16.36
N ASP A 376 -12.20 -21.13 -17.24
CA ASP A 376 -11.02 -21.84 -17.69
C ASP A 376 -9.74 -21.20 -17.11
N ARG A 377 -8.59 -21.88 -17.31
CA ARG A 377 -7.27 -21.35 -16.94
C ARG A 377 -6.33 -21.51 -18.12
N LEU A 378 -6.20 -20.43 -18.89
CA LEU A 378 -5.48 -20.42 -20.17
C LEU A 378 -4.07 -19.86 -19.99
N ALA A 379 -3.12 -20.44 -20.72
CA ALA A 379 -1.73 -20.02 -20.67
C ALA A 379 -1.09 -20.05 -22.07
N GLY A 380 -0.44 -18.95 -22.43
CA GLY A 380 0.44 -18.84 -23.59
C GLY A 380 1.88 -19.28 -23.27
N GLY A 381 2.84 -18.71 -23.99
CA GLY A 381 4.25 -19.05 -23.95
C GLY A 381 5.20 -17.86 -23.78
N SER A 382 5.91 -17.55 -24.86
CA SER A 382 7.03 -16.60 -24.88
C SER A 382 7.26 -16.02 -26.29
N GLY A 383 6.20 -15.95 -27.07
CA GLY A 383 6.09 -15.28 -28.36
C GLY A 383 4.63 -15.26 -28.77
N ASP A 384 4.29 -14.29 -29.61
CA ASP A 384 2.96 -13.84 -30.03
C ASP A 384 1.88 -14.95 -30.04
N ASP A 385 1.04 -14.96 -29.02
CA ASP A 385 -0.08 -15.88 -28.82
C ASP A 385 -1.44 -15.20 -29.15
N VAL A 386 -2.45 -16.01 -29.48
CA VAL A 386 -3.83 -15.57 -29.68
C VAL A 386 -4.75 -16.42 -28.81
N ILE A 387 -5.46 -15.77 -27.88
CA ILE A 387 -6.31 -16.40 -26.87
C ILE A 387 -7.72 -15.82 -26.99
N ASP A 388 -8.70 -16.72 -27.04
CA ASP A 388 -10.15 -16.46 -27.13
C ASP A 388 -10.75 -17.36 -26.05
N ALA A 389 -11.12 -16.77 -24.91
CA ALA A 389 -11.48 -17.50 -23.69
C ALA A 389 -12.97 -17.93 -23.66
N LEU A 390 -13.81 -17.15 -24.36
CA LEU A 390 -15.23 -17.33 -24.66
C LEU A 390 -16.19 -16.78 -23.60
N ALA A 391 -16.44 -17.52 -22.52
CA ALA A 391 -17.45 -17.14 -21.53
C ALA A 391 -17.33 -17.91 -20.21
N GLY A 392 -17.62 -17.20 -19.12
CA GLY A 392 -17.50 -17.66 -17.75
C GLY A 392 -16.13 -17.31 -17.16
N ASP A 393 -16.12 -17.03 -15.86
CA ASP A 393 -15.03 -16.39 -15.11
C ASP A 393 -13.63 -17.02 -15.36
N ASP A 394 -12.87 -16.43 -16.29
CA ASP A 394 -11.66 -16.94 -16.91
C ASP A 394 -10.38 -16.38 -16.29
N VAL A 395 -9.28 -17.16 -16.33
CA VAL A 395 -7.95 -16.65 -15.94
C VAL A 395 -6.92 -16.94 -17.04
N VAL A 396 -6.51 -15.88 -17.74
CA VAL A 396 -5.57 -15.91 -18.86
C VAL A 396 -4.20 -15.39 -18.46
N LYS A 397 -3.14 -16.09 -18.90
CA LYS A 397 -1.76 -15.60 -18.83
C LYS A 397 -0.99 -15.90 -20.12
N SER A 398 -0.82 -14.94 -21.02
CA SER A 398 -0.16 -15.18 -22.31
C SER A 398 1.36 -15.29 -22.16
N GLY A 399 2.03 -14.29 -21.59
CA GLY A 399 3.36 -14.40 -21.01
C GLY A 399 4.36 -13.36 -21.50
N ALA A 400 4.77 -13.46 -22.76
CA ALA A 400 5.69 -12.52 -23.41
C ALA A 400 5.63 -12.73 -24.92
N GLY A 401 5.77 -11.67 -25.71
CA GLY A 401 5.39 -11.66 -27.14
C GLY A 401 4.30 -10.61 -27.34
N ASP A 402 4.01 -10.24 -28.59
CA ASP A 402 2.92 -9.30 -28.86
C ASP A 402 1.60 -10.10 -28.91
N ASP A 403 0.92 -10.21 -27.78
CA ASP A 403 -0.19 -11.15 -27.57
C ASP A 403 -1.58 -10.53 -27.85
N ALA A 404 -2.54 -11.33 -28.31
CA ALA A 404 -3.92 -10.90 -28.52
C ALA A 404 -4.89 -11.76 -27.68
N ILE A 405 -5.60 -11.12 -26.76
CA ILE A 405 -6.49 -11.76 -25.77
C ILE A 405 -7.91 -11.19 -25.91
N ASP A 406 -8.88 -12.09 -25.98
CA ASP A 406 -10.32 -11.83 -25.94
C ASP A 406 -10.87 -12.69 -24.78
N LEU A 407 -11.32 -12.09 -23.67
CA LEU A 407 -11.81 -12.81 -22.50
C LEU A 407 -13.29 -13.22 -22.72
N GLY A 408 -14.12 -12.25 -23.08
CA GLY A 408 -15.41 -12.46 -23.72
C GLY A 408 -16.61 -12.12 -22.85
N ALA A 409 -16.97 -12.99 -21.90
CA ALA A 409 -18.15 -12.79 -21.06
C ALA A 409 -18.08 -13.55 -19.73
N GLY A 410 -17.52 -12.93 -18.70
CA GLY A 410 -17.34 -13.44 -17.34
C GLY A 410 -16.79 -12.33 -16.44
N ASP A 411 -16.61 -12.58 -15.14
CA ASP A 411 -15.76 -11.71 -14.31
C ASP A 411 -14.31 -12.22 -14.44
N ASP A 412 -13.55 -11.72 -15.41
CA ASP A 412 -12.33 -12.37 -15.94
C ASP A 412 -11.01 -11.73 -15.45
N ILE A 413 -9.89 -12.46 -15.60
CA ILE A 413 -8.55 -11.99 -15.20
C ILE A 413 -7.52 -12.22 -16.33
N ALA A 414 -6.94 -11.14 -16.85
CA ALA A 414 -5.86 -11.17 -17.85
C ALA A 414 -4.50 -10.75 -17.26
N LEU A 415 -3.46 -11.55 -17.53
CA LEU A 415 -2.06 -11.25 -17.23
C LEU A 415 -1.22 -11.41 -18.52
N SER A 416 -1.16 -10.40 -19.40
CA SER A 416 -0.53 -10.58 -20.72
C SER A 416 1.00 -10.65 -20.63
N GLY A 417 1.67 -9.65 -20.08
CA GLY A 417 2.99 -9.78 -19.44
C GLY A 417 4.09 -8.86 -20.00
N SER A 418 4.54 -9.08 -21.24
CA SER A 418 5.53 -8.20 -21.87
C SER A 418 5.59 -8.33 -23.40
N GLY A 419 5.25 -7.25 -24.09
CA GLY A 419 5.07 -7.15 -25.52
C GLY A 419 4.22 -5.93 -25.85
N ALA A 420 3.83 -5.73 -27.10
CA ALA A 420 2.75 -4.80 -27.42
C ALA A 420 1.44 -5.58 -27.49
N ASP A 421 0.78 -5.74 -26.35
CA ASP A 421 -0.36 -6.63 -26.17
C ASP A 421 -1.68 -5.94 -26.55
N THR A 422 -2.68 -6.75 -26.94
CA THR A 422 -4.06 -6.31 -27.13
C THR A 422 -4.97 -7.16 -26.27
N VAL A 423 -5.71 -6.53 -25.35
CA VAL A 423 -6.64 -7.21 -24.44
C VAL A 423 -8.03 -6.61 -24.60
N LEU A 424 -9.01 -7.47 -24.85
CA LEU A 424 -10.44 -7.18 -24.75
C LEU A 424 -10.96 -7.95 -23.54
N GLY A 425 -11.56 -7.24 -22.57
CA GLY A 425 -12.31 -7.84 -21.47
C GLY A 425 -13.62 -8.42 -21.98
N GLY A 426 -14.68 -7.62 -22.01
CA GLY A 426 -15.94 -7.97 -22.66
C GLY A 426 -17.17 -7.67 -21.80
N ASP A 427 -18.04 -8.65 -21.61
CA ASP A 427 -19.23 -8.54 -20.75
C ASP A 427 -18.93 -9.08 -19.32
N GLY A 428 -18.61 -8.21 -18.36
CA GLY A 428 -18.42 -8.57 -16.94
C GLY A 428 -17.40 -7.67 -16.23
N ASN A 429 -17.12 -7.92 -14.94
CA ASN A 429 -16.22 -7.05 -14.14
C ASN A 429 -14.79 -7.60 -14.19
N ASP A 430 -13.97 -7.07 -15.09
CA ASP A 430 -12.69 -7.67 -15.46
C ASP A 430 -11.50 -7.08 -14.71
N THR A 431 -10.43 -7.87 -14.58
CA THR A 431 -9.14 -7.41 -14.03
C THR A 431 -8.02 -7.67 -15.03
N VAL A 432 -7.55 -6.60 -15.68
CA VAL A 432 -6.49 -6.66 -16.70
C VAL A 432 -5.18 -6.12 -16.13
N LYS A 433 -4.09 -6.86 -16.32
CA LYS A 433 -2.72 -6.38 -16.11
C LYS A 433 -1.83 -6.76 -17.29
N SER A 434 -1.40 -5.78 -18.09
CA SER A 434 -0.67 -6.07 -19.33
C SER A 434 0.86 -6.09 -19.19
N GLY A 435 1.43 -5.31 -18.27
CA GLY A 435 2.81 -5.44 -17.80
C GLY A 435 3.80 -4.44 -18.40
N ALA A 436 4.37 -4.73 -19.58
CA ALA A 436 5.45 -3.90 -20.14
C ALA A 436 5.56 -3.96 -21.68
N GLY A 437 5.40 -2.80 -22.29
CA GLY A 437 5.40 -2.55 -23.73
C GLY A 437 4.26 -1.58 -24.06
N ASN A 438 3.83 -1.45 -25.32
CA ASN A 438 2.83 -0.46 -25.68
C ASN A 438 1.49 -1.16 -25.93
N ASP A 439 0.65 -1.19 -24.91
CA ASP A 439 -0.51 -2.05 -24.86
C ASP A 439 -1.80 -1.35 -25.28
N SER A 440 -2.76 -2.13 -25.78
CA SER A 440 -4.10 -1.68 -26.17
C SER A 440 -5.14 -2.47 -25.38
N ILE A 441 -5.82 -1.81 -24.46
CA ILE A 441 -6.78 -2.44 -23.53
C ILE A 441 -8.18 -1.83 -23.74
N ASP A 442 -9.19 -2.69 -23.82
CA ASP A 442 -10.62 -2.34 -23.84
C ASP A 442 -11.29 -3.20 -22.76
N GLY A 443 -11.73 -2.59 -21.66
CA GLY A 443 -12.39 -3.30 -20.54
C GLY A 443 -13.72 -3.89 -20.99
N GLY A 444 -14.59 -3.05 -21.53
CA GLY A 444 -15.82 -3.45 -22.21
C GLY A 444 -17.07 -2.99 -21.48
N ALA A 445 -17.68 -3.84 -20.66
CA ALA A 445 -18.96 -3.59 -20.01
C ALA A 445 -19.04 -4.22 -18.61
N GLY A 446 -18.58 -3.47 -17.61
CA GLY A 446 -18.50 -3.92 -16.22
C GLY A 446 -18.07 -2.84 -15.25
N ALA A 447 -17.39 -3.23 -14.18
CA ALA A 447 -16.71 -2.32 -13.28
C ALA A 447 -15.27 -2.81 -13.19
N ASP A 448 -14.46 -2.38 -14.14
CA ASP A 448 -13.21 -3.02 -14.51
C ASP A 448 -12.02 -2.44 -13.75
N VAL A 449 -10.97 -3.24 -13.59
CA VAL A 449 -9.72 -2.85 -12.94
C VAL A 449 -8.56 -3.07 -13.90
N ILE A 450 -8.04 -1.97 -14.45
CA ILE A 450 -7.01 -2.00 -15.50
C ILE A 450 -5.68 -1.45 -14.97
N LEU A 451 -4.64 -2.29 -15.07
CA LEU A 451 -3.27 -2.01 -14.64
C LEU A 451 -2.28 -2.23 -15.80
N SER A 452 -2.17 -1.28 -16.72
CA SER A 452 -1.39 -1.48 -17.95
C SER A 452 0.10 -1.70 -17.68
N GLY A 453 0.82 -0.73 -17.11
CA GLY A 453 2.22 -0.89 -16.70
C GLY A 453 3.20 0.00 -17.48
N ASP A 454 4.43 -0.48 -17.71
CA ASP A 454 5.50 0.35 -18.30
C ASP A 454 5.36 0.37 -19.83
N GLY A 455 4.86 1.48 -20.39
CA GLY A 455 4.43 1.59 -21.78
C GLY A 455 4.03 2.99 -22.21
N ASN A 456 3.73 3.18 -23.50
CA ASN A 456 2.79 4.24 -23.89
C ASN A 456 1.54 3.52 -24.38
N ASP A 457 0.58 3.39 -23.48
CA ASP A 457 -0.57 2.52 -23.59
C ASP A 457 -1.81 3.28 -24.07
N THR A 458 -2.80 2.53 -24.54
CA THR A 458 -4.13 3.04 -24.89
C THR A 458 -5.17 2.20 -24.19
N ILE A 459 -5.90 2.81 -23.28
CA ILE A 459 -6.82 2.14 -22.36
C ILE A 459 -8.21 2.75 -22.52
N LEU A 460 -9.20 1.89 -22.76
CA LEU A 460 -10.62 2.19 -22.65
C LEU A 460 -11.18 1.36 -21.48
N GLY A 461 -11.90 1.99 -20.56
CA GLY A 461 -12.72 1.31 -19.55
C GLY A 461 -13.93 0.70 -20.23
N GLY A 462 -14.98 1.49 -20.43
CA GLY A 462 -16.11 1.15 -21.28
C GLY A 462 -17.46 1.56 -20.70
N ASP A 463 -18.39 0.61 -20.62
CA ASP A 463 -19.72 0.77 -20.02
C ASP A 463 -19.69 0.32 -18.54
N GLY A 464 -19.38 1.25 -17.63
CA GLY A 464 -19.64 1.09 -16.19
C GLY A 464 -18.68 1.86 -15.30
N ASN A 465 -18.28 1.33 -14.15
CA ASN A 465 -17.60 2.10 -13.09
C ASN A 465 -16.16 1.63 -12.90
N ASP A 466 -15.24 2.17 -13.69
CA ASP A 466 -13.93 1.59 -13.92
C ASP A 466 -12.82 2.22 -13.06
N THR A 467 -11.77 1.45 -12.82
CA THR A 467 -10.55 1.90 -12.13
C THR A 467 -9.34 1.63 -13.01
N ILE A 468 -8.85 2.69 -13.66
CA ILE A 468 -7.72 2.65 -14.57
C ILE A 468 -6.50 3.25 -13.89
N LYS A 469 -5.38 2.52 -13.91
CA LYS A 469 -4.09 3.01 -13.43
C LYS A 469 -2.95 2.45 -14.31
N PRO A 470 -2.33 3.27 -15.18
CA PRO A 470 -1.18 2.84 -15.95
C PRO A 470 0.10 2.76 -15.09
N GLY A 471 1.19 2.37 -15.72
CA GLY A 471 2.53 2.41 -15.13
C GLY A 471 3.29 3.63 -15.60
N ARG A 472 4.24 3.49 -16.53
CA ARG A 472 5.12 4.60 -16.96
C ARG A 472 5.13 4.79 -18.46
N GLY A 473 4.68 5.96 -18.89
CA GLY A 473 4.96 6.57 -20.18
C GLY A 473 3.84 7.53 -20.55
N ASP A 474 3.81 7.99 -21.80
CA ASP A 474 2.78 8.95 -22.22
C ASP A 474 1.53 8.16 -22.64
N ASP A 475 0.67 7.90 -21.65
CA ASP A 475 -0.51 7.03 -21.76
C ASP A 475 -1.78 7.78 -22.16
N VAL A 476 -2.71 7.07 -22.81
CA VAL A 476 -4.06 7.56 -23.13
C VAL A 476 -5.11 6.68 -22.44
N MET A 477 -5.93 7.29 -21.59
CA MET A 477 -6.99 6.64 -20.82
C MET A 477 -8.34 7.31 -21.11
N ASP A 478 -9.36 6.50 -21.38
CA ASP A 478 -10.76 6.89 -21.52
C ASP A 478 -11.60 6.00 -20.60
N GLY A 479 -12.25 6.58 -19.58
CA GLY A 479 -13.10 5.83 -18.63
C GLY A 479 -14.34 5.29 -19.34
N GLY A 480 -15.05 6.18 -20.04
CA GLY A 480 -16.18 5.83 -20.89
C GLY A 480 -17.50 6.29 -20.28
N ALA A 481 -18.21 5.40 -19.60
CA ALA A 481 -19.61 5.60 -19.20
C ALA A 481 -19.99 5.03 -17.82
N GLY A 482 -19.48 5.65 -16.75
CA GLY A 482 -20.05 5.57 -15.40
C GLY A 482 -19.36 6.56 -14.46
N ASP A 483 -19.27 6.27 -13.16
CA ASP A 483 -18.47 7.12 -12.25
C ASP A 483 -17.07 6.51 -12.09
N ASP A 484 -16.11 7.00 -12.87
CA ASP A 484 -14.80 6.35 -13.09
C ASP A 484 -13.66 6.92 -12.24
N ILE A 485 -12.58 6.15 -12.09
CA ILE A 485 -11.36 6.53 -11.36
C ILE A 485 -10.13 6.29 -12.24
N LEU A 486 -9.57 7.38 -12.79
CA LEU A 486 -8.34 7.37 -13.58
C LEU A 486 -7.18 7.93 -12.73
N VAL A 487 -6.15 7.13 -12.51
CA VAL A 487 -4.98 7.49 -11.68
C VAL A 487 -3.70 7.28 -12.46
N ALA A 488 -3.21 8.33 -13.11
CA ALA A 488 -1.98 8.31 -13.91
C ALA A 488 -0.72 8.40 -13.01
N PHE A 489 0.50 8.51 -13.56
CA PHE A 489 1.71 8.27 -12.75
C PHE A 489 2.99 8.99 -13.18
N ARG A 490 3.47 8.81 -14.42
CA ARG A 490 4.76 9.33 -14.93
C ARG A 490 4.82 9.31 -16.45
N GLY A 491 4.45 10.44 -17.05
CA GLY A 491 4.52 10.74 -18.46
C GLY A 491 3.75 12.04 -18.74
N ASP A 492 3.67 12.46 -19.99
CA ASP A 492 2.73 13.54 -20.37
C ASP A 492 1.37 12.87 -20.70
N GLU A 493 0.52 12.62 -19.70
CA GLU A 493 -0.60 11.68 -19.80
C GLU A 493 -1.92 12.34 -20.28
N MET A 494 -2.79 11.57 -20.96
CA MET A 494 -4.12 12.01 -21.39
C MET A 494 -5.21 11.21 -20.68
N LEU A 495 -5.95 11.87 -19.79
CA LEU A 495 -7.05 11.29 -19.02
C LEU A 495 -8.38 11.85 -19.53
N ILE A 496 -9.30 10.97 -19.90
CA ILE A 496 -10.67 11.28 -20.32
C ILE A 496 -11.60 10.52 -19.37
N GLY A 497 -12.46 11.19 -18.62
CA GLY A 497 -13.46 10.53 -17.76
C GLY A 497 -14.57 9.95 -18.62
N GLY A 498 -15.35 10.83 -19.22
CA GLY A 498 -16.35 10.48 -20.23
C GLY A 498 -17.75 10.91 -19.82
N ALA A 499 -18.55 9.99 -19.28
CA ALA A 499 -19.96 10.21 -18.98
C ALA A 499 -20.40 9.67 -17.61
N GLY A 500 -20.00 10.36 -16.55
CA GLY A 500 -20.60 10.28 -15.21
C GLY A 500 -19.90 11.24 -14.27
N ASN A 501 -19.61 10.86 -13.02
CA ASN A 501 -19.04 11.77 -12.01
C ASN A 501 -17.62 11.34 -11.65
N ASP A 502 -16.67 11.67 -12.50
CA ASP A 502 -15.38 10.99 -12.57
C ASP A 502 -14.35 11.56 -11.59
N THR A 503 -13.27 10.80 -11.37
CA THR A 503 -12.11 11.23 -10.59
C THR A 503 -10.82 10.98 -11.36
N LEU A 504 -10.24 12.05 -11.91
CA LEU A 504 -9.02 12.04 -12.71
C LEU A 504 -7.85 12.63 -11.90
N LEU A 505 -6.78 11.86 -11.73
CA LEU A 505 -5.56 12.24 -11.02
C LEU A 505 -4.35 12.05 -11.95
N GLY A 506 -3.79 13.15 -12.50
CA GLY A 506 -2.61 13.10 -13.37
C GLY A 506 -1.30 12.72 -12.63
N ASN A 507 -1.15 13.26 -11.43
CA ASN A 507 0.00 13.08 -10.53
C ASN A 507 1.29 13.80 -10.92
N LEU A 508 2.06 13.40 -11.95
CA LEU A 508 3.40 13.95 -12.20
C LEU A 508 3.65 14.21 -13.69
N ASP A 509 4.40 15.27 -13.98
CA ASP A 509 4.82 15.69 -15.33
C ASP A 509 3.67 16.50 -16.04
N ASP A 510 3.63 16.72 -17.36
CA ASP A 510 2.71 17.73 -18.00
C ASP A 510 1.41 17.10 -18.57
N ASP A 511 0.32 17.03 -17.77
CA ASP A 511 -0.88 16.25 -18.10
C ASP A 511 -1.99 16.97 -18.89
N THR A 512 -2.87 16.20 -19.54
CA THR A 512 -4.14 16.67 -20.13
C THR A 512 -5.33 15.93 -19.54
N LEU A 513 -6.20 16.65 -18.82
CA LEU A 513 -7.38 16.10 -18.15
C LEU A 513 -8.66 16.61 -18.82
N ILE A 514 -9.54 15.68 -19.20
CA ILE A 514 -10.87 15.96 -19.77
C ILE A 514 -11.89 15.24 -18.88
N GLY A 515 -12.64 15.96 -18.05
CA GLY A 515 -13.67 15.34 -17.20
C GLY A 515 -14.73 14.66 -18.05
N GLY A 516 -15.50 15.46 -18.78
CA GLY A 516 -16.48 14.98 -19.75
C GLY A 516 -17.85 15.55 -19.45
N ALA A 517 -18.78 14.70 -19.01
CA ALA A 517 -20.18 15.06 -18.77
C ALA A 517 -20.71 14.53 -17.43
N GLY A 518 -20.47 15.28 -16.35
CA GLY A 518 -21.15 15.16 -15.06
C GLY A 518 -20.56 16.09 -14.00
N ASP A 519 -20.45 15.64 -12.74
CA ASP A 519 -19.88 16.47 -11.64
C ASP A 519 -18.49 15.94 -11.23
N ASP A 520 -17.46 16.28 -12.00
CA ASP A 520 -16.15 15.62 -11.96
C ASP A 520 -15.19 16.16 -10.88
N ARG A 521 -14.16 15.38 -10.57
CA ARG A 521 -13.01 15.76 -9.73
C ARG A 521 -11.73 15.61 -10.54
N LEU A 522 -11.10 16.74 -10.84
CA LEU A 522 -9.87 16.79 -11.60
C LEU A 522 -8.74 17.25 -10.68
N GLN A 523 -7.60 16.56 -10.72
CA GLN A 523 -6.38 16.94 -10.04
C GLN A 523 -5.23 16.67 -11.01
N GLY A 524 -4.49 17.70 -11.41
CA GLY A 524 -3.34 17.56 -12.30
C GLY A 524 -2.16 17.05 -11.47
N GLY A 525 -1.33 17.96 -10.98
CA GLY A 525 -0.37 17.66 -9.92
C GLY A 525 0.80 18.64 -9.97
N PRO A 526 2.03 18.19 -9.67
CA PRO A 526 3.23 18.93 -10.04
C PRO A 526 3.54 18.82 -11.53
N GLY A 527 2.94 19.72 -12.32
CA GLY A 527 3.11 19.78 -13.77
C GLY A 527 2.93 21.18 -14.37
N ARG A 528 2.79 21.20 -15.70
CA ARG A 528 1.93 22.16 -16.39
C ARG A 528 0.76 21.40 -17.01
N ASP A 529 -0.37 21.50 -16.34
CA ASP A 529 -1.53 20.68 -16.68
C ASP A 529 -2.52 21.45 -17.56
N VAL A 530 -3.26 20.72 -18.40
CA VAL A 530 -4.30 21.27 -19.27
C VAL A 530 -5.63 20.61 -18.96
N PHE A 531 -6.52 21.36 -18.31
CA PHE A 531 -7.89 20.94 -18.03
C PHE A 531 -8.78 21.38 -19.20
N VAL A 532 -9.32 20.43 -19.96
CA VAL A 532 -10.04 20.69 -21.21
C VAL A 532 -11.55 20.61 -20.97
N PHE A 533 -12.26 21.61 -21.48
CA PHE A 533 -13.72 21.72 -21.47
C PHE A 533 -14.18 21.94 -22.93
N ASP A 534 -14.35 20.84 -23.66
CA ASP A 534 -14.59 20.85 -25.10
C ASP A 534 -16.07 20.71 -25.51
N THR A 535 -16.95 20.31 -24.59
CA THR A 535 -18.41 20.35 -24.74
C THR A 535 -19.00 21.63 -24.14
N ALA A 536 -20.33 21.71 -24.01
CA ALA A 536 -21.02 22.79 -23.29
C ALA A 536 -21.87 22.26 -22.11
N GLU A 537 -21.73 20.97 -21.76
CA GLU A 537 -22.55 20.26 -20.77
C GLU A 537 -21.69 19.46 -19.78
N TRP A 538 -20.52 20.00 -19.40
CA TRP A 538 -19.57 19.40 -18.44
C TRP A 538 -20.01 19.48 -16.97
N GLY A 539 -21.32 19.63 -16.69
CA GLY A 539 -21.88 19.70 -15.32
C GLY A 539 -21.13 20.62 -14.31
N HIS A 540 -20.86 20.13 -13.10
CA HIS A 540 -20.41 20.94 -11.94
C HIS A 540 -19.05 20.53 -11.32
N ASP A 541 -18.01 20.52 -12.14
CA ASP A 541 -16.65 20.06 -11.82
C ASP A 541 -15.92 20.79 -10.70
N ARG A 542 -14.90 20.10 -10.17
CA ARG A 542 -14.00 20.60 -9.12
C ARG A 542 -12.54 20.29 -9.47
N ILE A 543 -11.73 21.34 -9.54
CA ILE A 543 -10.27 21.22 -9.68
C ILE A 543 -9.64 21.31 -8.28
N VAL A 544 -8.93 20.25 -7.88
CA VAL A 544 -8.67 19.94 -6.46
C VAL A 544 -7.24 20.25 -6.01
N LEU A 545 -7.09 21.37 -5.31
CA LEU A 545 -5.99 21.68 -4.37
C LEU A 545 -4.58 21.95 -4.93
N ASP A 546 -4.35 21.89 -6.23
CA ASP A 546 -3.03 22.12 -6.85
C ASP A 546 -2.98 23.27 -7.86
N PHE A 547 -4.02 23.51 -8.68
CA PHE A 547 -4.02 24.49 -9.80
C PHE A 547 -3.16 25.75 -9.54
N LEU A 548 -2.06 25.84 -10.30
CA LEU A 548 -1.03 26.86 -10.27
C LEU A 548 -1.18 27.82 -11.45
N THR A 549 -1.84 28.95 -11.22
CA THR A 549 -1.86 30.07 -12.20
C THR A 549 -0.42 30.48 -12.59
N GLN A 550 -0.17 30.62 -13.89
CA GLN A 550 1.13 30.69 -14.61
C GLN A 550 1.83 29.36 -14.95
N SER A 551 1.38 28.22 -14.43
CA SER A 551 1.69 26.91 -15.01
C SER A 551 0.47 26.50 -15.83
N ASP A 552 -0.60 26.11 -15.15
CA ASP A 552 -1.68 25.30 -15.69
C ASP A 552 -2.68 26.11 -16.53
N VAL A 553 -3.45 25.40 -17.35
CA VAL A 553 -4.32 25.98 -18.36
C VAL A 553 -5.73 25.40 -18.25
N LEU A 554 -6.74 26.27 -18.29
CA LEU A 554 -8.12 25.88 -18.56
C LEU A 554 -8.43 26.11 -20.05
N ASP A 555 -8.72 25.05 -20.79
CA ASP A 555 -8.94 25.13 -22.25
C ASP A 555 -10.40 24.92 -22.65
N PHE A 556 -11.06 26.01 -23.03
CA PHE A 556 -12.42 26.03 -23.54
C PHE A 556 -12.49 26.07 -25.08
N ARG A 557 -11.37 25.91 -25.81
CA ARG A 557 -11.33 26.00 -27.29
C ARG A 557 -12.05 24.86 -28.01
N GLY A 558 -12.60 23.87 -27.32
CA GLY A 558 -13.55 22.92 -27.92
C GLY A 558 -15.00 23.41 -27.84
N SER A 559 -15.41 23.92 -26.68
CA SER A 559 -16.80 24.25 -26.31
C SER A 559 -17.55 25.22 -27.24
N GLY A 560 -16.83 25.99 -28.05
CA GLY A 560 -17.38 27.09 -28.84
C GLY A 560 -17.64 28.37 -28.03
N LEU A 561 -17.31 28.39 -26.74
CA LEU A 561 -17.50 29.54 -25.85
C LEU A 561 -16.47 30.65 -26.09
N THR A 562 -16.88 31.86 -25.74
CA THR A 562 -16.06 33.07 -25.79
C THR A 562 -16.03 33.75 -24.42
N ARG A 563 -15.18 34.76 -24.24
CA ARG A 563 -15.01 35.43 -22.94
C ARG A 563 -16.30 36.08 -22.39
N VAL A 564 -17.30 36.37 -23.24
CA VAL A 564 -18.59 36.94 -22.78
C VAL A 564 -19.57 35.89 -22.23
N ASP A 565 -19.30 34.60 -22.48
CA ASP A 565 -20.15 33.49 -22.04
C ASP A 565 -19.71 32.97 -20.66
N LEU A 566 -18.48 33.27 -20.22
CA LEU A 566 -17.94 32.89 -18.91
C LEU A 566 -18.13 33.99 -17.84
N THR A 567 -18.75 33.61 -16.72
CA THR A 567 -18.72 34.40 -15.47
C THR A 567 -17.64 33.84 -14.56
N ILE A 568 -16.69 34.67 -14.12
CA ILE A 568 -15.61 34.27 -13.20
C ILE A 568 -15.74 35.10 -11.92
N THR A 569 -15.84 34.44 -10.76
CA THR A 569 -16.07 35.10 -9.47
C THR A 569 -15.25 34.50 -8.34
N ASP A 570 -14.89 35.35 -7.36
CA ASP A 570 -14.25 34.90 -6.13
C ASP A 570 -15.25 34.10 -5.27
N ALA A 571 -14.89 32.87 -4.90
CA ALA A 571 -15.71 31.97 -4.11
C ALA A 571 -15.21 31.85 -2.65
N PRO A 572 -16.07 31.43 -1.69
CA PRO A 572 -15.68 31.26 -0.30
C PRO A 572 -14.49 30.30 -0.14
N GLY A 573 -13.58 30.64 0.77
CA GLY A 573 -12.39 29.81 1.02
C GLY A 573 -11.22 30.07 0.07
N GLY A 574 -11.16 31.20 -0.64
CA GLY A 574 -10.05 31.53 -1.53
C GLY A 574 -10.03 30.70 -2.82
N ASN A 575 -11.21 30.23 -3.22
CA ASN A 575 -11.47 29.48 -4.44
C ASN A 575 -11.95 30.44 -5.53
N VAL A 576 -11.92 30.01 -6.79
CA VAL A 576 -12.55 30.72 -7.91
C VAL A 576 -13.64 29.84 -8.51
N LEU A 577 -14.80 30.44 -8.78
CA LEU A 577 -15.93 29.81 -9.47
C LEU A 577 -16.02 30.38 -10.88
N ILE A 578 -16.00 29.48 -11.87
CA ILE A 578 -16.23 29.78 -13.29
C ILE A 578 -17.59 29.18 -13.66
N GLU A 579 -18.49 29.97 -14.24
CA GLU A 579 -19.84 29.55 -14.63
C GLU A 579 -20.05 29.80 -16.14
N ALA A 580 -20.63 28.82 -16.83
CA ALA A 580 -20.91 28.83 -18.26
C ALA A 580 -22.30 28.22 -18.54
N GLY A 581 -23.33 29.06 -18.64
CA GLY A 581 -24.71 28.58 -18.78
C GLY A 581 -25.18 27.87 -17.51
N ASP A 582 -25.44 26.55 -17.61
CA ASP A 582 -25.80 25.69 -16.48
C ASP A 582 -24.59 24.92 -15.90
N SER A 583 -23.43 24.93 -16.57
CA SER A 583 -22.19 24.27 -16.09
C SER A 583 -21.31 25.19 -15.26
N SER A 584 -20.49 24.63 -14.36
CA SER A 584 -19.60 25.39 -13.47
C SER A 584 -18.37 24.64 -13.01
N ILE A 585 -17.23 25.33 -12.89
CA ILE A 585 -15.97 24.76 -12.36
C ILE A 585 -15.59 25.49 -11.06
N LEU A 586 -15.35 24.75 -9.99
CA LEU A 586 -14.79 25.28 -8.74
C LEU A 586 -13.28 24.95 -8.64
N VAL A 587 -12.44 25.97 -8.73
CA VAL A 587 -10.97 25.85 -8.66
C VAL A 587 -10.48 26.19 -7.24
N ASN A 588 -9.67 25.31 -6.64
CA ASN A 588 -9.14 25.44 -5.28
C ASN A 588 -7.60 25.37 -5.25
N SER A 589 -6.96 26.36 -4.61
CA SER A 589 -5.49 26.52 -4.57
C SER A 589 -4.94 26.85 -3.17
N GLN A 590 -5.64 26.41 -2.11
CA GLN A 590 -5.37 26.76 -0.69
C GLN A 590 -3.93 26.53 -0.19
N ARG A 591 -3.06 25.80 -0.91
CA ARG A 591 -1.64 25.58 -0.56
C ARG A 591 -0.69 26.70 -0.98
N PHE A 592 -1.01 27.51 -2.00
CA PHE A 592 -0.04 28.46 -2.60
C PHE A 592 -0.43 29.95 -2.50
N GLY A 593 -1.70 30.25 -2.26
CA GLY A 593 -2.19 31.61 -2.07
C GLY A 593 -3.71 31.65 -2.07
N ALA A 594 -4.30 32.83 -1.89
CA ALA A 594 -5.69 33.04 -2.28
C ALA A 594 -5.70 33.34 -3.79
N LEU A 595 -6.42 32.55 -4.58
CA LEU A 595 -6.76 32.93 -5.95
C LEU A 595 -7.79 34.06 -5.92
N ASP A 596 -7.73 34.90 -6.95
CA ASP A 596 -8.80 35.83 -7.29
C ASP A 596 -9.16 35.71 -8.78
N ALA A 597 -10.34 36.18 -9.15
CA ALA A 597 -10.85 36.12 -10.52
C ALA A 597 -10.00 36.91 -11.54
N ALA A 598 -9.06 37.76 -11.09
CA ALA A 598 -8.15 38.49 -11.98
C ALA A 598 -6.87 37.70 -12.30
N ALA A 599 -6.57 36.60 -11.59
CA ALA A 599 -5.46 35.72 -11.91
C ALA A 599 -5.64 34.97 -13.25
N PHE A 600 -6.90 34.77 -13.68
CA PHE A 600 -7.27 34.00 -14.89
C PHE A 600 -7.23 34.80 -16.22
N ASP A 601 -6.52 35.94 -16.28
CA ASP A 601 -6.46 36.80 -17.49
C ASP A 601 -5.52 36.26 -18.60
N GLY A 602 -4.72 35.23 -18.30
CA GLY A 602 -3.78 34.58 -19.24
C GLY A 602 -3.90 33.05 -19.33
N ASP A 603 -4.44 32.40 -18.30
CA ASP A 603 -4.43 30.95 -18.11
C ASP A 603 -5.72 30.26 -18.62
N VAL A 604 -6.59 31.02 -19.29
CA VAL A 604 -7.85 30.55 -19.87
C VAL A 604 -7.81 30.69 -21.39
N LEU A 605 -7.85 29.56 -22.10
CA LEU A 605 -7.91 29.53 -23.57
C LEU A 605 -9.36 29.48 -24.04
N LEU A 606 -9.70 30.37 -24.98
CA LEU A 606 -11.05 30.57 -25.52
C LEU A 606 -11.01 30.82 -27.03
N PHE A 607 -12.15 30.71 -27.71
CA PHE A 607 -12.30 31.30 -29.03
C PHE A 607 -12.32 32.84 -28.96
N GLY A 608 -11.63 33.49 -29.90
CA GLY A 608 -11.42 34.95 -29.96
C GLY A 608 -12.25 35.72 -30.98
#